data_AF-A0A0F7N3W1-F1
#
_entry.id   AF-A0A0F7N3W1-F1
#
_cell.length_a   1.000
_cell.length_b   1.000
_cell.length_c   1.000
_cell.angle_alpha   90.00
_cell.angle_beta   90.00
_cell.angle_gamma   90.00
#
_symmetry.space_group_name_H-M   'P 1'
#
loop_
_entity.id
_entity.type
_entity.pdbx_description
1 polymer ?
#
loop_
_entity_poly.entity_id
_entity_poly.type
_entity_poly.pdbx_seq_one_letter_code
_entity_poly.pdbx_strand_id
1 'polypeptide(L)' 'MTELRLLGPVEPRGADGRQYALGPPRQRCVLAVLAMSAGRPVMVETLIRNVWRDEPTDAARDVLYTYVSRLRRV' A
#
# COMPACT_ATOMS: atom_id res chain seq x y z
N MET A 1 -7.66 -13.71 -12.62
CA MET A 1 -8.20 -12.58 -11.84
C MET A 1 -7.13 -12.13 -10.86
N THR A 2 -6.91 -10.83 -10.68
CA THR A 2 -5.95 -10.34 -9.68
C THR A 2 -6.58 -10.42 -8.29
N GLU A 3 -5.87 -10.95 -7.30
CA GLU A 3 -6.33 -11.05 -5.91
C GLU A 3 -5.37 -10.36 -4.95
N LEU A 4 -5.90 -9.87 -3.82
CA LEU A 4 -5.11 -9.35 -2.72
C LEU A 4 -5.49 -10.07 -1.42
N ARG A 5 -4.51 -10.65 -0.75
CA ARG A 5 -4.68 -11.33 0.54
C ARG A 5 -4.30 -10.37 1.66
N LEU A 6 -5.19 -10.22 2.64
CA LEU A 6 -5.03 -9.28 3.77
C LEU A 6 -5.11 -9.95 5.15
N LEU A 7 -5.74 -11.12 5.25
CA LEU A 7 -5.91 -11.86 6.51
C LEU A 7 -4.69 -12.74 6.79
N GLY A 8 -3.54 -12.08 6.94
CA GLY A 8 -2.22 -12.68 6.97
C GLY A 8 -1.20 -11.72 6.39
N PRO A 9 -0.10 -12.21 5.80
CA PRO A 9 0.78 -11.36 5.01
C PRO A 9 0.01 -10.64 3.89
N VAL A 10 0.37 -9.39 3.63
CA VAL A 10 -0.20 -8.62 2.51
C VAL A 10 0.43 -9.16 1.22
N GLU A 11 -0.37 -9.83 0.39
CA GLU A 11 0.11 -10.49 -0.84
C GLU A 11 -0.75 -10.13 -2.05
N PRO A 12 -0.18 -9.49 -3.08
CA PRO A 12 -0.82 -9.32 -4.37
C PRO A 12 -0.54 -10.56 -5.23
N ARG A 13 -1.55 -11.03 -5.95
CA ARG A 13 -1.36 -12.05 -6.98
C ARG A 13 -1.97 -11.62 -8.30
N GLY A 14 -1.18 -11.76 -9.35
CA GLY A 14 -1.58 -11.47 -10.72
C GLY A 14 -2.64 -12.43 -11.23
N ALA A 15 -3.23 -12.09 -12.37
CA ALA A 15 -4.17 -12.98 -13.04
C ALA A 15 -3.55 -14.32 -13.49
N ASP A 16 -2.22 -14.35 -13.61
CA ASP A 16 -1.39 -15.52 -13.91
C ASP A 16 -1.03 -16.36 -12.66
N GLY A 17 -1.52 -15.96 -11.47
CA GLY A 17 -1.25 -16.64 -10.21
C GLY A 17 0.11 -16.30 -9.58
N ARG A 18 0.93 -15.44 -10.21
CA ARG A 18 2.24 -15.04 -9.66
C ARG A 18 2.06 -14.06 -8.49
N GLN A 19 2.85 -14.26 -7.45
CA GLN A 19 2.94 -13.32 -6.33
C GLN A 19 3.96 -12.22 -6.63
N TYR A 20 3.60 -10.97 -6.35
CA TYR A 20 4.52 -9.84 -6.49
C TYR A 20 5.08 -9.38 -5.15
N ALA A 21 6.38 -9.09 -5.12
CA ALA A 21 7.04 -8.58 -3.93
C ALA A 21 6.73 -7.08 -3.73
N LEU A 22 6.09 -6.77 -2.60
CA LEU A 22 5.65 -5.42 -2.26
C LEU A 22 6.74 -4.53 -1.63
N GLY A 23 7.96 -5.04 -1.46
CA GLY A 23 9.06 -4.28 -0.88
C GLY A 23 8.88 -3.98 0.62
N PRO A 24 9.35 -2.80 1.09
CA PRO A 24 9.46 -2.49 2.51
C PRO A 24 8.12 -2.53 3.28
N PRO A 25 8.14 -2.71 4.62
CA PRO A 25 6.93 -2.75 5.46
C PRO A 25 5.97 -1.57 5.25
N ARG A 26 6.50 -0.34 5.12
CA ARG A 26 5.66 0.85 4.89
C ARG A 26 4.96 0.83 3.52
N GLN A 27 5.62 0.35 2.46
CA GLN A 27 4.99 0.18 1.14
C GLN A 27 3.86 -0.86 1.19
N ARG A 28 4.06 -1.97 1.92
CA ARG A 28 3.01 -2.96 2.19
C ARG A 28 1.83 -2.38 2.95
N CYS A 29 2.11 -1.55 3.96
CA CYS A 29 1.08 -0.86 4.74
C CYS A 29 0.24 0.09 3.87
N VAL A 30 0.87 0.85 2.97
CA VAL A 30 0.15 1.69 1.99
C VAL A 30 -0.86 0.86 1.19
N LEU A 31 -0.43 -0.29 0.66
CA LEU A 31 -1.34 -1.15 -0.11
C LEU A 31 -2.48 -1.71 0.76
N ALA A 32 -2.20 -2.12 2.00
CA ALA A 32 -3.22 -2.62 2.92
C ALA A 32 -4.30 -1.56 3.20
N VAL A 33 -3.91 -0.31 3.48
CA VAL A 33 -4.86 0.79 3.75
C VAL A 33 -5.72 1.08 2.51
N LEU A 34 -5.12 1.08 1.31
CA LEU A 34 -5.85 1.26 0.06
C LEU A 34 -6.85 0.12 -0.17
N ALA A 35 -6.45 -1.12 0.11
CA ALA A 35 -7.30 -2.29 -0.09
C ALA A 35 -8.49 -2.35 0.87
N MET A 36 -8.30 -1.92 2.13
CA MET A 36 -9.42 -1.74 3.07
C MET A 36 -10.44 -0.71 2.62
N SER A 37 -10.04 0.20 1.72
CA SER A 37 -10.88 1.25 1.13
C SER A 37 -11.20 1.00 -0.33
N ALA A 38 -11.14 -0.25 -0.80
CA ALA A 38 -11.35 -0.61 -2.20
C ALA A 38 -12.64 0.00 -2.77
N GLY A 39 -12.53 0.55 -3.98
CA GLY A 39 -13.64 1.23 -4.67
C GLY A 39 -13.90 2.67 -4.19
N ARG A 40 -13.11 3.21 -3.25
CA ARG A 40 -13.25 4.58 -2.75
C ARG A 40 -11.92 5.35 -2.80
N PRO A 41 -11.93 6.66 -3.11
CA PRO A 41 -10.74 7.50 -2.96
C PRO A 41 -10.29 7.58 -1.49
N VAL A 42 -8.97 7.56 -1.27
CA VAL A 42 -8.37 7.76 0.06
C VAL A 42 -7.55 9.04 0.04
N MET A 43 -7.80 9.95 0.99
CA MET A 43 -7.00 11.16 1.11
C MET A 43 -5.56 10.84 1.48
N VAL A 44 -4.62 11.62 0.93
CA VAL A 44 -3.17 11.51 1.25
C VAL A 44 -2.93 11.56 2.76
N GLU A 45 -3.60 12.47 3.46
CA GLU A 45 -3.45 12.62 4.90
C GLU A 45 -3.93 11.39 5.68
N THR A 46 -4.96 10.71 5.19
CA THR A 46 -5.41 9.44 5.77
C THR A 46 -4.37 8.34 5.56
N LEU A 47 -3.73 8.27 4.39
CA LEU A 47 -2.64 7.32 4.16
C LEU A 47 -1.44 7.60 5.08
N ILE A 48 -1.04 8.87 5.22
CA ILE A 48 0.08 9.25 6.09
C ILE A 48 -0.23 8.86 7.54
N ARG A 49 -1.40 9.23 8.07
CA ARG A 49 -1.81 8.87 9.43
C ARG A 49 -1.88 7.35 9.66
N ASN A 50 -2.37 6.56 8.70
CA ASN A 50 -2.45 5.11 8.90
C ASN A 50 -1.09 4.41 8.81
N VAL A 51 -0.19 4.90 7.94
CA VAL A 51 1.11 4.25 7.69
C VAL A 51 2.19 4.68 8.68
N TRP A 52 2.17 5.94 9.12
CA TRP A 52 3.11 6.50 10.09
C TRP A 52 2.54 6.65 11.51
N ARG A 53 1.22 6.42 11.71
CA ARG A 53 0.54 6.61 13.00
C ARG A 53 0.79 8.02 13.54
N ASP A 54 1.28 8.12 14.76
CA ASP A 54 1.51 9.38 15.47
C ASP A 54 2.94 9.93 15.24
N GLU A 55 3.74 9.30 14.37
CA GLU A 55 5.13 9.68 14.09
C GLU A 55 5.40 9.93 12.59
N PRO A 56 4.65 10.83 11.92
CA PRO A 56 4.99 11.24 10.57
C PRO A 56 6.31 12.05 10.58
N THR A 57 7.18 11.74 9.62
CA THR A 57 8.36 12.56 9.31
C THR A 57 8.00 13.66 8.32
N ASP A 58 8.78 14.75 8.26
CA ASP A 58 8.59 15.82 7.26
C ASP A 58 8.53 15.29 5.80
N ALA A 59 9.28 14.22 5.52
CA ALA A 59 9.33 13.58 4.20
C ALA A 59 8.21 12.53 3.96
N ALA A 60 7.24 12.34 4.87
CA ALA A 60 6.27 11.25 4.77
C ALA A 60 5.44 11.30 3.49
N ARG A 61 5.08 12.50 3.03
CA ARG A 61 4.35 12.70 1.77
C ARG A 61 5.17 12.27 0.54
N ASP A 62 6.45 12.64 0.47
CA ASP A 62 7.31 12.28 -0.65
C ASP A 62 7.61 10.77 -0.69
N VAL A 63 7.81 10.18 0.49
CA VAL A 63 7.97 8.74 0.64
C VAL A 63 6.69 7.99 0.23
N LEU A 64 5.52 8.51 0.59
CA LEU A 64 4.23 7.94 0.17
C LEU A 64 4.09 7.95 -1.36
N TYR A 65 4.41 9.06 -2.04
CA TYR A 65 4.38 9.13 -3.50
C TYR A 65 5.33 8.11 -4.14
N THR A 66 6.52 7.93 -3.56
CA THR A 66 7.48 6.91 -3.99
C THR A 66 6.88 5.50 -3.87
N TYR A 67 6.22 5.19 -2.76
CA TYR A 67 5.58 3.88 -2.57
C TYR A 67 4.41 3.66 -3.53
N VAL A 68 3.55 4.66 -3.75
CA VAL A 68 2.45 4.56 -4.73
C VAL A 68 2.98 4.35 -6.14
N SER A 69 4.04 5.06 -6.53
CA SER A 69 4.70 4.90 -7.83
C SER A 69 5.24 3.48 -8.02
N ARG A 70 5.88 2.91 -6.98
CA ARG A 70 6.36 1.52 -7.00
C ARG A 70 5.23 0.51 -7.04
N LEU A 71 4.16 0.71 -6.27
CA LEU A 71 2.99 -0.16 -6.26
C LEU A 71 2.24 -0.19 -7.59
N ARG A 72 2.30 0.87 -8.40
CA ARG A 72 1.72 0.88 -9.76
C ARG A 72 2.51 0.05 -10.78
N ARG A 73 3.73 -0.39 -10.44
CA ARG A 73 4.60 -1.17 -11.33
C ARG A 73 4.54 -2.68 -11.06
N VAL A 74 3.83 -3.11 -10.02
CA VAL A 74 3.59 -4.51 -9.68
C VAL A 74 2.23 -4.98 -10.17
#